data_AF-A0A515ERM8-F1
#
_entry.id   AF-A0A515ERM8-F1
#
_cell.length_a   1.000
_cell.length_b   1.000
_cell.length_c   1.000
_cell.angle_alpha   90.00
_cell.angle_beta   90.00
_cell.angle_gamma   90.00
#
_symmetry.space_group_name_H-M   'P 1'
#
loop_
_entity.id
_entity.type
_entity.pdbx_description
1 polymer ?
#
loop_
_entity_poly.entity_id
_entity_poly.type
_entity_poly.pdbx_seq_one_letter_code
_entity_poly.pdbx_strand_id
1 'polypeptide(L)'
;MNKTTNLKTREQVQADFKAAGITLSEWARANGFHRMTVVDLLRGARQGLRGETHRCAVALGMKHGVVVDVATFKPAPARRTKASQRGAAA
;
A
#
# COMPACT_ATOMS: atom_id res chain seq x y z
N MET A 1 -14.39 -5.11 13.22
CA MET A 1 -14.42 -5.69 11.86
C MET A 1 -13.00 -5.79 11.35
N ASN A 2 -12.44 -6.98 11.49
CA ASN A 2 -11.02 -7.25 11.35
C ASN A 2 -10.82 -7.48 9.85
N LYS A 3 -10.28 -6.49 9.13
CA LYS A 3 -9.97 -6.64 7.70
C LYS A 3 -8.81 -7.64 7.59
N THR A 4 -9.13 -8.93 7.50
CA THR A 4 -8.19 -9.97 7.12
C THR A 4 -7.84 -9.74 5.66
N THR A 5 -6.85 -8.88 5.41
CA THR A 5 -6.42 -8.51 4.06
C THR A 5 -5.68 -9.69 3.45
N ASN A 6 -6.42 -10.59 2.79
CA ASN A 6 -5.82 -11.57 1.91
C ASN A 6 -5.17 -10.80 0.75
N LEU A 7 -3.84 -10.87 0.66
CA LEU A 7 -3.05 -10.12 -0.31
C LEU A 7 -3.39 -10.61 -1.72
N LYS A 8 -3.92 -9.72 -2.57
CA LYS A 8 -4.26 -10.06 -3.95
C LYS A 8 -3.06 -9.90 -4.87
N THR A 9 -2.89 -10.83 -5.81
CA THR A 9 -1.93 -10.66 -6.91
C THR A 9 -2.48 -9.72 -7.98
N ARG A 10 -1.63 -9.25 -8.89
CA ARG A 10 -2.03 -8.35 -9.99
C ARG A 10 -3.10 -8.99 -10.87
N GLU A 11 -2.95 -10.29 -11.12
CA GLU A 11 -3.83 -11.10 -11.95
C GLU A 11 -5.21 -11.25 -11.29
N GLN A 12 -5.23 -11.48 -9.97
CA GLN A 12 -6.47 -11.54 -9.20
C GLN A 12 -7.21 -10.21 -9.22
N VAL A 13 -6.50 -9.10 -9.05
CA VAL A 13 -7.11 -7.76 -9.14
C VAL A 13 -7.70 -7.52 -10.54
N GLN A 14 -6.97 -7.88 -11.60
CA GLN A 14 -7.51 -7.78 -12.96
C GLN A 14 -8.73 -8.68 -13.19
N ALA A 15 -8.74 -9.88 -12.62
CA ALA A 15 -9.89 -10.78 -12.67
C ALA A 15 -11.10 -10.18 -11.93
N ASP A 16 -10.90 -9.55 -10.77
CA ASP A 16 -11.95 -8.86 -10.03
C ASP A 16 -12.58 -7.74 -10.86
N PHE A 17 -11.76 -6.92 -11.53
CA PHE A 17 -12.26 -5.87 -12.43
C PHE A 17 -13.11 -6.43 -13.57
N LYS A 18 -12.66 -7.53 -14.18
CA LYS A 18 -13.40 -8.23 -15.25
C LYS A 18 -14.72 -8.82 -14.72
N ALA A 19 -14.69 -9.48 -13.57
CA ALA A 19 -15.86 -10.10 -12.96
C ALA A 19 -16.90 -9.07 -12.52
N ALA A 20 -16.44 -7.90 -12.05
CA ALA A 20 -17.32 -6.78 -11.68
C ALA A 20 -17.80 -5.96 -12.89
N GLY A 21 -17.20 -6.13 -14.07
CA GLY A 21 -17.52 -5.33 -15.27
C GLY A 21 -17.09 -3.86 -15.17
N ILE A 22 -16.14 -3.52 -14.28
CA ILE A 22 -15.70 -2.15 -14.03
C ILE A 22 -14.36 -1.91 -14.72
N THR A 23 -14.21 -0.79 -15.43
CA THR A 23 -12.92 -0.42 -16.01
C THR A 23 -11.96 0.16 -14.96
N LEU A 24 -10.66 -0.01 -15.19
CA LEU A 24 -9.61 0.62 -14.37
C LEU A 24 -9.76 2.15 -14.32
N SER A 25 -10.27 2.76 -15.40
CA SER A 25 -10.45 4.21 -15.50
C SER A 25 -11.58 4.71 -14.62
N GLU A 26 -12.71 4.01 -14.61
CA GLU A 26 -13.86 4.35 -13.76
C GLU A 26 -13.50 4.19 -12.29
N TRP A 27 -12.88 3.07 -11.94
CA TRP A 27 -12.43 2.85 -10.58
C TRP A 27 -11.39 3.88 -10.12
N ALA A 28 -10.43 4.22 -10.98
CA ALA A 28 -9.43 5.25 -10.68
C ALA A 28 -10.10 6.60 -10.38
N ARG A 29 -11.02 7.05 -11.24
CA ARG A 29 -11.76 8.30 -11.03
C ARG A 29 -12.59 8.29 -9.76
N ALA A 30 -13.31 7.21 -9.49
CA ALA A 30 -14.13 7.05 -8.30
C ALA A 30 -13.32 7.11 -7.00
N ASN A 31 -12.06 6.68 -7.03
CA ASN A 31 -11.16 6.68 -5.88
C ASN A 31 -10.16 7.87 -5.87
N GLY A 32 -10.27 8.81 -6.83
CA GLY A 32 -9.39 9.97 -6.91
C GLY A 32 -7.94 9.64 -7.31
N PHE A 33 -7.73 8.57 -8.06
CA PHE A 33 -6.42 8.17 -8.59
C PHE A 33 -6.26 8.48 -10.07
N HIS A 34 -5.03 8.76 -10.50
CA HIS A 34 -4.71 8.86 -11.91
C HIS A 34 -4.77 7.48 -12.61
N ARG A 35 -5.43 7.39 -13.78
CA ARG A 35 -5.59 6.13 -14.52
C ARG A 35 -4.24 5.44 -14.80
N MET A 36 -3.22 6.19 -15.23
CA MET A 36 -1.91 5.58 -15.52
C MET A 36 -1.24 5.02 -14.28
N THR A 37 -1.51 5.57 -13.09
CA THR A 37 -0.98 5.01 -11.85
C THR A 37 -1.51 3.60 -11.60
N VAL A 38 -2.80 3.38 -11.84
CA VAL A 38 -3.43 2.06 -11.70
C VAL A 38 -2.90 1.09 -12.75
N VAL A 39 -2.76 1.53 -13.99
CA VAL A 39 -2.24 0.71 -15.09
C VAL A 39 -0.78 0.33 -14.87
N ASP A 40 0.09 1.28 -14.51
CA ASP A 40 1.51 1.04 -14.23
C ASP A 40 1.70 0.09 -13.04
N LEU A 41 0.84 0.19 -12.03
CA LEU A 41 0.86 -0.68 -10.86
C LEU A 41 0.51 -2.14 -11.24
N LEU A 42 -0.53 -2.33 -12.04
CA LEU A 42 -0.97 -3.66 -12.50
C LEU A 42 -0.03 -4.26 -13.55
N ARG A 43 0.65 -3.44 -14.36
CA ARG A 43 1.73 -3.87 -15.26
C ARG A 43 3.04 -4.17 -14.54
N GLY A 44 3.20 -3.69 -13.31
CA GLY A 44 4.42 -3.84 -12.52
C GLY A 44 5.53 -2.85 -12.84
N ALA A 45 5.27 -1.83 -13.66
CA ALA A 45 6.20 -0.73 -13.91
C ALA A 45 6.45 0.10 -12.65
N ARG A 46 5.46 0.17 -11.75
CA ARG A 46 5.58 0.82 -10.44
C ARG A 46 5.37 -0.20 -9.33
N GLN A 47 6.32 -0.26 -8.40
CA GLN A 47 6.27 -1.16 -7.23
C GLN A 47 5.27 -0.71 -6.15
N GLY A 48 4.73 0.51 -6.25
CA GLY A 48 3.77 1.01 -5.27
C GLY A 48 4.39 1.36 -3.91
N LEU A 49 5.67 1.73 -3.84
CA LEU A 49 6.33 1.97 -2.54
C LEU A 49 5.83 3.23 -1.83
N ARG A 50 5.55 4.31 -2.58
CA ARG A 50 5.21 5.64 -2.04
C ARG A 50 4.19 6.39 -2.90
N GLY A 51 3.69 7.50 -2.37
CA GLY A 51 2.79 8.41 -3.09
C GLY A 51 1.46 7.78 -3.49
N GLU A 52 0.90 8.22 -4.62
CA GLU A 52 -0.37 7.72 -5.14
C GLU A 52 -0.34 6.20 -5.42
N THR A 53 0.78 5.70 -5.95
CA THR A 53 0.95 4.28 -6.27
C THR A 53 0.86 3.38 -5.03
N HIS A 54 1.34 3.86 -3.88
CA HIS A 54 1.17 3.18 -2.59
C HIS A 54 -0.28 3.09 -2.20
N ARG A 55 -0.99 4.23 -2.25
CA ARG A 55 -2.41 4.31 -1.86
C ARG A 55 -3.25 3.40 -2.73
N CYS A 56 -2.99 3.39 -4.04
CA CYS A 56 -3.64 2.50 -4.99
C CYS A 56 -3.38 1.02 -4.66
N ALA A 57 -2.14 0.63 -4.36
CA ALA A 57 -1.81 -0.75 -4.02
C ALA A 57 -2.47 -1.23 -2.71
N VAL A 58 -2.60 -0.35 -1.72
CA VAL A 58 -3.33 -0.64 -0.48
C VAL A 58 -4.84 -0.74 -0.75
N ALA A 59 -5.41 0.18 -1.54
CA ALA A 59 -6.83 0.19 -1.88
C ALA A 59 -7.25 -1.08 -2.65
N LEU A 60 -6.39 -1.57 -3.56
CA LEU A 60 -6.60 -2.81 -4.32
C LEU A 60 -6.33 -4.08 -3.49
N GLY A 61 -5.86 -3.96 -2.24
CA GLY A 61 -5.53 -5.10 -1.40
C GLY A 61 -4.28 -5.87 -1.85
N MET A 62 -3.43 -5.27 -2.68
CA MET A 62 -2.21 -5.91 -3.19
C MET A 62 -1.06 -5.91 -2.18
N LYS A 63 -1.13 -5.02 -1.19
CA LYS A 63 -0.12 -4.93 -0.12
C LYS A 63 -0.72 -4.46 1.19
N HIS A 64 -0.02 -4.78 2.28
CA HIS A 64 -0.31 -4.19 3.58
C HIS A 64 0.31 -2.79 3.65
N GLY A 65 -0.44 -1.83 4.17
CA GLY A 65 0.03 -0.46 4.33
C GLY A 65 -1.05 0.43 4.92
N VAL A 66 -0.62 1.53 5.54
CA VAL A 66 -1.53 2.55 6.07
C VAL A 66 -1.42 3.77 5.17
N VAL A 67 -2.56 4.23 4.66
CA VAL A 67 -2.65 5.51 3.96
C VAL A 67 -2.92 6.58 5.00
N VAL A 68 -1.93 7.42 5.25
CA VAL A 68 -2.02 8.57 6.16
C VAL A 68 -1.79 9.87 5.40
N ASP A 69 -2.38 10.95 5.89
CA ASP A 69 -2.11 12.28 5.39
C ASP A 69 -0.73 12.79 5.85
N VAL A 70 -0.09 13.62 5.01
CA VAL A 70 1.27 14.14 5.28
C VAL A 70 1.29 14.97 6.56
N ALA A 71 0.24 15.73 6.86
CA ALA A 71 0.16 16.54 8.07
C ALA A 71 0.07 15.68 9.35
N THR A 72 -0.43 14.45 9.24
CA THR A 72 -0.59 13.52 10.36
C THR A 72 0.56 12.52 10.47
N PHE A 73 1.41 12.42 9.44
CA PHE A 73 2.54 11.51 9.43
C PHE A 73 3.62 11.97 10.43
N LYS A 74 3.60 11.38 11.63
CA LYS A 74 4.66 11.51 12.62
C LYS A 74 5.50 10.24 12.60
N PRO A 75 6.67 10.21 11.94
CA PRO A 75 7.58 9.09 12.08
C PRO A 75 8.00 9.02 13.56
N ALA A 76 7.81 7.87 14.20
CA ALA A 76 8.29 7.68 15.56
C ALA A 76 9.79 8.05 15.61
N PRO A 77 10.25 8.80 16.63
CA PRO A 77 11.68 9.05 16.77
C PRO A 77 12.35 7.69 16.85
N ALA A 78 13.23 7.40 15.90
CA ALA A 78 13.94 6.14 15.80
C ALA A 78 14.42 5.76 17.21
N ARG A 79 13.88 4.65 17.74
CA ARG A 79 14.28 4.15 19.05
C ARG A 79 15.77 3.88 18.96
N ARG A 80 16.61 4.77 19.52
CA ARG A 80 18.02 4.47 19.80
C ARG A 80 17.98 3.16 20.59
N THR A 81 18.36 2.07 19.95
CA THR A 81 18.65 0.84 20.66
C THR A 81 19.80 1.20 21.61
N LYS A 82 19.52 1.28 22.92
CA LYS A 82 20.57 1.30 23.93
C LYS A 82 21.24 -0.07 23.87
N ALA A 83 22.20 -0.22 22.97
CA ALA A 83 23.16 -1.31 22.99
C ALA A 83 24.21 -0.97 24.06
N SER A 84 24.40 -1.92 24.98
CA SER A 84 25.50 -2.01 25.94
C SER A 84 25.46 -1.07 27.15
N GLN A 85 24.60 -1.40 28.12
CA GLN A 85 25.06 -1.47 29.51
C GLN A 85 24.92 -2.93 29.96
N ARG A 86 25.93 -3.75 29.67
CA ARG A 86 26.22 -4.93 30.48
C ARG A 86 27.46 -4.61 31.31
N GLY A 87 27.23 -4.06 32.49
CA GLY A 87 28.12 -4.28 33.62
C GLY A 87 27.54 -5.45 34.43
N ALA A 88 28.35 -6.48 34.64
CA ALA A 88 28.28 -7.50 35.71
C ALA A 88 29.48 -8.43 35.48
N ALA A 89 30.57 -8.24 36.21
CA ALA A 89 30.83 -8.87 37.52
C ALA A 89 31.63 -10.18 37.35
N ALA A 90 32.92 -10.11 37.65
CA ALA A 90 33.74 -11.09 38.37
C ALA A 90 35.12 -10.48 38.62
#